data_AF-R4KHJ6-F1
#
_entry.id   AF-R4KHJ6-F1
#
_cell.length_a   1.000
_cell.length_b   1.000
_cell.length_c   1.000
_cell.angle_alpha   90.00
_cell.angle_beta   90.00
_cell.angle_gamma   90.00
#
_symmetry.space_group_name_H-M   'P 1'
#
loop_
_entity.id
_entity.type
_entity.pdbx_description
1 polymer ?
#
loop_
_entity_poly.entity_id
_entity_poly.type
_entity_poly.pdbx_seq_one_letter_code
_entity_poly.pdbx_strand_id
1 'polypeptide(L)'
;MVKNHAFEITRRVLQNTLVELLPGPEVQGEPFWTLMCVEADGETTGSFYANQSVIPLFLDKGQADNFLSLIKQDDLAVRGISLKHLQVLLGFQKHGRVQLGICVPGLECCGNYGVFTSTVEQFEELLKELGFSLDDV
;
A
#
# COMPACT_ATOMS: atom_id res chain seq x y z
N MET A 1 -16.44 -35.83 14.47
CA MET A 1 -15.25 -35.01 14.22
C MET A 1 -15.45 -33.68 14.94
N VAL A 2 -14.81 -33.48 16.10
CA VAL A 2 -14.95 -32.24 16.88
C VAL A 2 -14.15 -31.17 16.15
N LYS A 3 -14.81 -30.15 15.59
CA LYS A 3 -14.11 -28.97 15.06
C LYS A 3 -13.33 -28.36 16.22
N ASN A 4 -12.01 -28.33 16.11
CA ASN A 4 -11.14 -27.84 17.16
C ASN A 4 -11.40 -26.32 17.31
N HIS A 5 -12.16 -25.94 18.33
CA HIS A 5 -12.65 -24.57 18.52
C HIS A 5 -11.49 -23.56 18.59
N ALA A 6 -10.35 -23.98 19.15
CA ALA A 6 -9.13 -23.18 19.17
C ALA A 6 -8.60 -22.89 17.76
N PHE A 7 -8.62 -23.87 16.86
CA PHE A 7 -8.17 -23.69 15.48
C PHE A 7 -9.05 -22.70 14.70
N GLU A 8 -10.38 -22.76 14.88
CA GLU A 8 -11.31 -21.81 14.24
C GLU A 8 -11.14 -20.38 14.77
N ILE A 9 -10.86 -20.22 16.07
CA ILE A 9 -10.54 -18.91 16.66
C ILE A 9 -9.23 -18.38 16.07
N THR A 10 -8.16 -19.18 16.07
CA THR A 10 -6.86 -18.80 15.52
C THR A 10 -6.96 -18.42 14.04
N ARG A 11 -7.72 -19.19 13.25
CA ARG A 11 -7.96 -18.89 11.84
C ARG A 11 -8.62 -17.53 11.64
N ARG A 12 -9.66 -17.22 12.40
CA ARG A 12 -10.36 -15.93 12.30
C ARG A 12 -9.47 -14.76 12.71
N VAL A 13 -8.69 -14.93 13.78
CA VAL A 13 -7.73 -13.89 14.21
C VAL A 13 -6.69 -13.66 13.13
N LEU A 14 -6.08 -14.71 12.59
CA LEU A 14 -5.11 -14.60 11.50
C LEU A 14 -5.70 -13.94 10.25
N GLN A 15 -6.92 -14.32 9.85
CA GLN A 15 -7.59 -13.71 8.70
C GLN A 15 -7.83 -12.21 8.91
N ASN A 16 -8.33 -11.83 10.09
CA ASN A 16 -8.55 -10.42 10.42
C ASN A 16 -7.24 -9.63 10.43
N THR A 17 -6.19 -10.19 11.04
CA THR A 17 -4.86 -9.55 11.06
C THR A 17 -4.28 -9.43 9.64
N LEU A 18 -4.50 -10.41 8.76
CA LEU A 18 -4.03 -10.33 7.38
C LEU A 18 -4.74 -9.23 6.60
N VAL A 19 -6.05 -9.01 6.81
CA VAL A 19 -6.79 -7.90 6.20
C VAL A 19 -6.30 -6.54 6.72
N GLU A 20 -5.82 -6.47 7.97
CA GLU A 20 -5.18 -5.27 8.52
C GLU A 20 -3.76 -5.02 7.97
N LEU A 21 -3.15 -6.01 7.30
CA LEU A 21 -1.79 -5.94 6.75
C LEU A 21 -1.79 -5.83 5.22
N LEU A 22 -2.74 -6.50 4.56
CA LEU A 22 -2.86 -6.60 3.12
C LEU A 22 -4.17 -5.94 2.70
N PRO A 23 -4.10 -4.79 2.02
CA PRO A 23 -5.31 -4.10 1.62
C PRO A 23 -6.08 -4.92 0.58
N GLY A 24 -7.32 -5.28 0.91
CA GLY A 24 -8.27 -5.85 -0.04
C GLY A 24 -8.83 -4.80 -1.01
N PRO A 25 -9.62 -5.23 -2.02
CA PRO A 25 -10.22 -4.34 -3.02
C PRO A 25 -11.21 -3.31 -2.43
N GLU A 26 -11.75 -3.56 -1.24
CA GLU A 26 -12.70 -2.71 -0.53
C GLU A 26 -12.07 -1.56 0.26
N VAL A 27 -10.76 -1.63 0.51
CA VAL A 27 -10.03 -0.64 1.32
C VAL A 27 -9.98 0.70 0.60
N GLN A 28 -10.46 1.75 1.26
CA GLN A 28 -10.34 3.12 0.78
C GLN A 28 -8.89 3.62 0.94
N GLY A 29 -8.37 4.25 -0.10
CA GLY A 29 -7.02 4.84 -0.11
C GLY A 29 -6.96 6.18 0.59
N GLU A 30 -7.11 6.16 1.91
CA GLU A 30 -6.95 7.31 2.80
C GLU A 30 -5.74 7.04 3.72
N PRO A 31 -4.51 7.46 3.36
CA PRO A 31 -4.23 8.59 2.46
C PRO A 31 -3.81 8.26 1.01
N PHE A 32 -3.46 7.01 0.68
CA PHE A 32 -2.82 6.71 -0.61
C PHE A 32 -3.44 5.54 -1.35
N TRP A 33 -3.08 5.43 -2.63
CA TRP A 33 -3.33 4.26 -3.48
C TRP A 33 -1.99 3.70 -3.97
N THR A 34 -1.95 2.41 -4.28
CA THR A 34 -0.76 1.76 -4.86
C THR A 34 -1.18 0.60 -5.77
N LEU A 35 -0.22 -0.09 -6.37
CA LEU A 35 -0.44 -1.29 -7.18
C LEU A 35 0.08 -2.52 -6.42
N MET A 36 -0.71 -3.58 -6.37
CA MET A 36 -0.33 -4.85 -5.76
C MET A 36 -0.60 -6.01 -6.70
N CYS A 37 0.22 -7.05 -6.58
CA CYS A 37 0.03 -8.32 -7.26
C CYS A 37 -1.23 -9.01 -6.73
N VAL A 38 -2.08 -9.47 -7.63
CA VAL A 38 -3.34 -10.15 -7.31
C VAL A 38 -3.38 -11.55 -7.90
N GLU A 39 -4.10 -12.43 -7.20
CA GLU A 39 -4.49 -13.72 -7.71
C GLU A 39 -5.64 -13.58 -8.71
N ALA A 40 -6.00 -14.68 -9.38
CA ALA A 40 -7.07 -14.71 -10.38
C ALA A 40 -8.46 -14.36 -9.82
N ASP A 41 -8.68 -14.51 -8.51
CA ASP A 41 -9.91 -14.10 -7.82
C ASP A 41 -9.92 -12.61 -7.44
N GLY A 42 -8.83 -11.89 -7.72
CA GLY A 42 -8.65 -10.48 -7.40
C GLY A 42 -8.14 -10.23 -5.99
N GLU A 43 -7.87 -11.26 -5.18
CA GLU A 43 -7.29 -11.08 -3.85
C GLU A 43 -5.80 -10.73 -3.95
N THR A 44 -5.35 -9.90 -3.01
CA THR A 44 -3.96 -9.43 -3.01
C THR A 44 -3.03 -10.53 -2.48
N THR A 45 -1.97 -10.83 -3.24
CA THR A 45 -0.93 -11.83 -2.89
C THR A 45 0.00 -11.38 -1.75
N GLY A 46 -0.04 -10.09 -1.42
CA GLY A 46 0.85 -9.42 -0.47
C GLY A 46 2.14 -8.86 -1.07
N SER A 47 2.34 -9.01 -2.38
CA SER A 47 3.45 -8.38 -3.10
C SER A 47 3.02 -7.04 -3.70
N PHE A 48 3.82 -5.99 -3.47
CA PHE A 48 3.61 -4.68 -4.10
C PHE A 48 4.30 -4.64 -5.46
N TYR A 49 3.72 -3.87 -6.39
CA TYR A 49 4.52 -3.38 -7.51
C TYR A 49 5.61 -2.46 -6.96
N ALA A 50 6.85 -2.69 -7.40
CA ALA A 50 7.96 -1.82 -7.08
C ALA A 50 8.81 -1.58 -8.34
N ASN A 51 9.11 -0.32 -8.62
CA ASN A 51 10.11 0.04 -9.63
C ASN A 51 11.38 0.47 -8.89
N GLN A 52 12.48 -0.24 -9.15
CA GLN A 52 13.78 -0.05 -8.46
C GLN A 52 13.69 -0.13 -6.93
N SER A 53 12.87 -1.04 -6.40
CA SER A 53 12.62 -1.22 -4.94
C SER A 53 11.81 -0.10 -4.27
N VAL A 54 11.28 0.84 -5.07
CA VAL A 54 10.38 1.89 -4.59
C VAL A 54 8.94 1.48 -4.88
N ILE A 55 8.10 1.52 -3.85
CA ILE A 55 6.65 1.33 -3.95
C ILE A 55 6.02 2.69 -4.23
N PRO A 56 5.30 2.88 -5.35
CA PRO A 56 4.60 4.12 -5.65
C PRO A 56 3.38 4.29 -4.75
N LEU A 57 3.23 5.46 -4.17
CA LEU A 57 2.06 5.92 -3.43
C LEU A 57 1.41 7.07 -4.19
N PHE A 58 0.19 6.86 -4.67
CA PHE A 58 -0.59 7.84 -5.41
C PHE A 58 -1.58 8.54 -4.48
N LEU A 59 -1.73 9.86 -4.63
CA LEU A 59 -2.67 10.63 -3.83
C LEU A 59 -4.13 10.36 -4.22
N ASP A 60 -4.39 9.93 -5.46
CA ASP A 60 -5.72 9.58 -5.92
C ASP A 60 -5.74 8.27 -6.72
N LYS A 61 -6.88 7.59 -6.69
CA LYS A 61 -7.08 6.32 -7.38
C LYS A 61 -6.92 6.45 -8.90
N GLY A 62 -7.36 7.57 -9.47
CA GLY A 62 -7.29 7.81 -10.92
C GLY A 62 -5.86 7.87 -11.44
N GLN A 63 -4.93 8.43 -10.67
CA GLN A 63 -3.50 8.40 -10.96
C GLN A 63 -2.96 6.97 -10.96
N ALA A 64 -3.32 6.16 -9.96
CA ALA A 64 -2.90 4.77 -9.87
C ALA A 64 -3.48 3.94 -11.04
N ASP A 65 -4.76 4.13 -11.38
CA ASP A 65 -5.41 3.45 -12.51
C ASP A 65 -4.76 3.85 -13.85
N ASN A 66 -4.48 5.14 -14.04
CA ASN A 66 -3.77 5.63 -15.23
C ASN A 66 -2.37 5.02 -15.31
N PHE A 67 -1.62 4.97 -14.21
CA PHE A 67 -0.30 4.36 -14.18
C PHE A 67 -0.37 2.86 -14.52
N LEU A 68 -1.33 2.12 -13.94
CA LEU A 68 -1.56 0.71 -14.25
C LEU A 68 -1.81 0.50 -15.76
N SER A 69 -2.60 1.37 -16.39
CA SER A 69 -2.88 1.30 -17.84
C SER A 69 -1.64 1.48 -18.72
N LEU A 70 -0.61 2.17 -18.23
CA LEU A 70 0.64 2.42 -18.96
C LEU A 70 1.60 1.22 -18.89
N ILE A 71 1.68 0.55 -17.73
CA ILE A 71 2.61 -0.58 -17.52
C ILE A 71 2.09 -1.91 -18.07
N LYS A 72 0.77 -2.05 -18.29
CA LYS A 72 0.13 -3.21 -18.96
C LYS A 72 0.53 -4.57 -18.37
N GLN A 73 0.48 -4.69 -17.04
CA GLN A 73 0.65 -5.96 -16.33
C GLN A 73 -0.70 -6.44 -15.82
N ASP A 74 -1.08 -7.65 -16.21
CA ASP A 74 -2.43 -8.19 -15.98
C ASP A 74 -2.63 -8.76 -14.57
N ASP A 75 -1.53 -9.02 -13.84
CA ASP A 75 -1.51 -9.55 -12.48
C ASP A 75 -1.44 -8.45 -11.40
N LEU A 76 -1.70 -7.20 -11.77
CA LEU A 76 -1.71 -6.06 -10.85
C LEU A 76 -3.10 -5.43 -10.72
N ALA A 77 -3.39 -4.94 -9.52
CA ALA A 77 -4.57 -4.13 -9.28
C ALA A 77 -4.26 -2.95 -8.35
N VAL A 78 -5.04 -1.89 -8.53
CA VAL A 78 -4.98 -0.71 -7.64
C VAL A 78 -5.60 -1.05 -6.28
N ARG A 79 -4.91 -0.70 -5.20
CA ARG A 79 -5.33 -0.93 -3.81
C ARG A 79 -5.19 0.33 -2.98
N GLY A 80 -6.17 0.56 -2.10
CA GLY A 80 -6.13 1.63 -1.13
C GLY A 80 -5.19 1.31 0.02
N ILE A 81 -4.41 2.29 0.46
CA ILE A 81 -3.53 2.23 1.61
C ILE A 81 -4.12 3.14 2.67
N SER A 82 -4.65 2.51 3.72
CA SER A 82 -5.10 3.20 4.93
C SER A 82 -3.90 3.65 5.77
N LEU A 83 -4.12 4.50 6.76
CA LEU A 83 -3.09 4.86 7.75
C LEU A 83 -2.50 3.63 8.46
N LYS A 84 -3.30 2.59 8.76
CA LYS A 84 -2.79 1.35 9.37
C LYS A 84 -1.82 0.61 8.45
N HIS A 85 -2.19 0.44 7.19
CA HIS A 85 -1.31 -0.17 6.18
C HIS A 85 -0.01 0.65 6.02
N LEU A 86 -0.13 1.98 6.06
CA LEU A 86 0.99 2.88 5.93
C LEU A 86 1.97 2.77 7.10
N GLN A 87 1.49 2.66 8.35
CA GLN A 87 2.34 2.44 9.53
C GLN A 87 3.19 1.17 9.38
N VAL A 88 2.59 0.09 8.87
CA VAL A 88 3.29 -1.18 8.61
C VAL A 88 4.38 -0.99 7.56
N LEU A 89 4.05 -0.32 6.44
CA LEU A 89 5.01 -0.03 5.36
C LEU A 89 6.17 0.86 5.83
N LEU A 90 5.90 1.88 6.65
CA LEU A 90 6.93 2.74 7.24
C LEU A 90 7.84 1.95 8.19
N GLY A 91 7.30 0.98 8.93
CA GLY A 91 8.08 0.03 9.70
C GLY A 91 9.07 -0.75 8.82
N PHE A 92 8.63 -1.25 7.67
CA PHE A 92 9.52 -1.92 6.71
C PHE A 92 10.57 -0.98 6.12
N GLN A 93 10.20 0.28 5.82
CA GLN A 93 11.14 1.29 5.33
C GLN A 93 12.22 1.60 6.37
N LYS A 94 11.85 1.77 7.65
CA LYS A 94 12.78 2.00 8.76
C LYS A 94 13.84 0.92 8.89
N HIS A 95 13.49 -0.32 8.51
CA HIS A 95 14.40 -1.46 8.52
C HIS A 95 15.10 -1.70 7.16
N GLY A 96 15.01 -0.76 6.23
CA GLY A 96 15.68 -0.83 4.92
C GLY A 96 15.17 -1.93 4.00
N ARG A 97 13.91 -2.36 4.18
CA ARG A 97 13.31 -3.47 3.40
C ARG A 97 12.59 -3.00 2.14
N VAL A 98 12.03 -1.79 2.20
CA VAL A 98 11.29 -1.16 1.10
C VAL A 98 11.61 0.34 1.09
N GLN A 99 11.38 0.98 -0.05
CA GLN A 99 11.32 2.44 -0.13
C GLN A 99 9.93 2.83 -0.60
N LEU A 100 9.39 3.91 -0.05
CA LEU A 100 8.12 4.50 -0.45
C LEU A 100 8.38 5.78 -1.23
N GLY A 101 7.66 5.98 -2.33
CA GLY A 101 7.77 7.19 -3.16
C GLY A 101 6.39 7.75 -3.47
N ILE A 102 6.17 9.04 -3.23
CA ILE A 102 4.89 9.68 -3.50
C ILE A 102 4.88 10.21 -4.93
N CYS A 103 3.85 9.82 -5.67
CA CYS A 103 3.58 10.26 -7.02
C CYS A 103 2.83 11.60 -6.96
N VAL A 104 3.43 12.65 -7.51
CA VAL A 104 2.83 13.99 -7.58
C VAL A 104 2.46 14.29 -9.04
N PRO A 105 1.18 14.60 -9.34
CA PRO A 105 0.75 14.91 -10.71
C PRO A 105 1.41 16.20 -11.23
N GLY A 106 1.71 16.23 -12.53
CA GLY A 106 2.32 17.40 -13.21
C GLY A 106 3.85 17.38 -13.28
N LEU A 107 4.52 16.44 -12.62
CA LEU A 107 5.89 16.05 -12.95
C LEU A 107 5.81 15.02 -14.08
N GLU A 108 5.91 15.49 -15.32
CA GLU A 108 5.96 14.61 -16.50
C GLU A 108 7.15 13.66 -16.36
N CYS A 109 6.88 12.35 -16.23
CA CYS A 109 7.61 11.27 -16.87
C CYS A 109 7.05 9.91 -16.46
N CYS A 110 6.88 9.04 -17.46
CA CYS A 110 6.67 7.61 -17.31
C CYS A 110 7.65 7.02 -16.29
N GLY A 111 7.19 6.74 -15.07
CA GLY A 111 7.98 6.02 -14.06
C GLY A 111 8.88 6.85 -13.14
N ASN A 112 8.74 8.19 -13.06
CA ASN A 112 9.45 8.99 -12.05
C ASN A 112 8.53 9.51 -10.95
N TYR A 113 8.84 9.12 -9.70
CA TYR A 113 8.21 9.57 -8.47
C TYR A 113 8.48 11.07 -8.25
N GLY A 114 7.46 11.84 -7.88
CA GLY A 114 7.57 13.29 -7.74
C GLY A 114 8.20 13.72 -6.41
N VAL A 115 8.09 12.88 -5.38
CA VAL A 115 8.72 13.07 -4.07
C VAL A 115 9.28 11.74 -3.60
N PHE A 116 10.61 11.68 -3.46
CA PHE A 116 11.28 10.60 -2.76
C PHE A 116 11.44 11.01 -1.30
N THR A 117 10.67 10.37 -0.43
CA THR A 117 10.88 10.44 1.01
C THR A 117 11.95 9.42 1.38
N SER A 118 13.20 9.86 1.34
CA SER A 118 14.34 8.98 1.59
C SER A 118 14.42 8.48 3.04
N THR A 119 13.73 9.15 3.96
CA THR A 119 13.63 8.75 5.38
C THR A 119 12.18 8.75 5.86
N VAL A 120 11.93 8.05 6.98
CA VAL A 120 10.61 8.00 7.62
C VAL A 120 10.20 9.38 8.15
N GLU A 121 11.16 10.16 8.66
CA GLU A 121 10.91 11.49 9.22
C GLU A 121 10.41 12.47 8.15
N GLN A 122 11.01 12.44 6.96
CA GLN A 122 10.54 13.25 5.81
C GLN A 122 9.14 12.84 5.38
N PHE A 123 8.83 11.55 5.46
CA PHE A 123 7.50 11.03 5.13
C PHE A 123 6.45 11.51 6.15
N GLU A 124 6.77 11.46 7.44
CA GLU A 124 5.91 11.92 8.52
C GLU A 124 5.63 13.43 8.46
N GLU A 125 6.64 14.24 8.12
CA GLU A 125 6.48 15.68 7.90
C GLU A 125 5.50 15.95 6.76
N LEU A 126 5.66 15.25 5.63
CA LEU A 126 4.76 15.36 4.49
C LEU A 126 3.33 14.90 4.81
N LEU A 127 3.15 13.83 5.61
CA LEU A 127 1.83 13.42 6.08
C LEU A 127 1.14 14.55 6.86
N LYS A 128 1.88 15.23 7.75
CA LYS A 128 1.36 16.36 8.53
C LYS A 128 0.97 17.53 7.64
N GLU A 129 1.78 17.86 6.63
CA GLU A 129 1.45 18.89 5.62
C GLU A 129 0.17 18.57 4.86
N LEU A 130 -0.07 17.28 4.57
CA LEU A 130 -1.28 16.77 3.92
C LEU A 130 -2.49 16.66 4.87
N GLY A 131 -2.32 16.98 6.16
CA GLY A 131 -3.38 16.93 7.18
C GLY A 131 -3.62 15.55 7.80
N PHE A 132 -2.69 14.62 7.64
CA PHE A 132 -2.73 13.29 8.26
C PHE A 132 -1.80 13.21 9.48
N SER A 133 -2.23 12.47 10.51
CA SER A 133 -1.42 12.16 11.69
C SER A 133 -1.35 10.64 11.88
N LEU A 134 -0.16 10.12 12.15
CA LEU A 134 0.04 8.71 12.48
C LEU A 134 -0.29 8.38 13.94
N ASP A 135 -0.49 9.41 14.79
CA ASP A 135 -0.80 9.26 16.22
C ASP A 135 -2.30 8.98 16.48
N ASP A 136 -3.15 9.09 15.45
CA ASP A 136 -4.62 9.04 15.55
C ASP A 136 -5.23 7.63 15.32
N VAL A 137 -4.42 6.57 15.29
CA VAL A 137 -4.83 5.20 14.89
C VAL A 137 -4.57 4.15 15.97
#